data_AF-A0A844ILT7-F1
#
_entry.id   AF-A0A844ILT7-F1
#
_cell.length_a   1.000
_cell.length_b   1.000
_cell.length_c   1.000
_cell.angle_alpha   90.00
_cell.angle_beta   90.00
_cell.angle_gamma   90.00
#
_symmetry.space_group_name_H-M   'P 1'
#
loop_
_entity.id
_entity.type
_entity.pdbx_description
1 polymer ?
#
loop_
_entity_poly.entity_id
_entity_poly.type
_entity_poly.pdbx_seq_one_letter_code
_entity_poly.pdbx_strand_id
1 'polypeptide(L)'
;MRKKKPNLNEFQDWGTVVNISAFYGRNKELTQLKSWILQDSCRLLGLFGMGGVGKTTLATQLAQQIHDQFDYVFWRSVPTVPCFDNMITDLLSFVSHQKESKPNINRVIHYLRTYRCLIILDNLETVLDVGNTKYNHLLCIIAETNHQSCLIFTSRAKPVQVTLLENWSLSVRCLRLHGSSKIAFSLIQSKQLLGTEEQKFELCHLYSNNPLKV
;
A
#
# COMPACT_ATOMS: atom_id res chain seq x y z
N MET A 1 -9.85 -16.90 36.54
CA MET A 1 -10.38 -16.44 35.24
C MET A 1 -9.21 -16.06 34.32
N ARG A 2 -8.87 -16.89 33.33
CA ARG A 2 -7.85 -16.54 32.33
C ARG A 2 -8.48 -15.55 31.35
N LYS A 3 -7.98 -14.30 31.31
CA LYS A 3 -8.33 -13.33 30.26
C LYS A 3 -7.96 -13.96 28.90
N LYS A 4 -8.95 -14.24 28.05
CA LYS A 4 -8.71 -14.63 26.65
C LYS A 4 -7.87 -13.51 26.01
N LYS A 5 -6.71 -13.85 25.44
CA LYS A 5 -6.01 -12.93 24.53
C LYS A 5 -6.99 -12.56 23.39
N PRO A 6 -7.13 -11.28 23.03
CA PRO A 6 -7.94 -10.92 21.87
C PRO A 6 -7.40 -11.62 20.63
N ASN A 7 -8.29 -12.11 19.78
CA ASN A 7 -7.92 -12.70 18.50
C ASN A 7 -7.37 -11.58 17.61
N LEU A 8 -6.06 -11.55 17.39
CA LEU A 8 -5.38 -10.54 16.54
C LEU A 8 -5.95 -10.48 15.11
N ASN A 9 -6.63 -11.54 14.66
CA ASN A 9 -7.24 -11.64 13.33
C ASN A 9 -8.59 -10.93 13.15
N GLU A 10 -9.26 -10.47 14.21
CA GLU A 10 -10.59 -9.84 14.05
C GLU A 10 -10.50 -8.43 13.45
N PHE A 11 -9.36 -7.76 13.65
CA PHE A 11 -9.14 -6.36 13.26
C PHE A 11 -8.18 -6.22 12.07
N GLN A 12 -7.86 -7.33 11.41
CA GLN A 12 -6.99 -7.35 10.25
C GLN A 12 -7.64 -8.10 9.10
N ASP A 13 -7.93 -7.39 8.01
CA ASP A 13 -8.43 -7.95 6.76
C ASP A 13 -7.39 -7.77 5.67
N TRP A 14 -6.60 -8.81 5.46
CA TRP A 14 -5.52 -8.84 4.48
C TRP A 14 -6.00 -9.19 3.06
N GLY A 15 -7.28 -9.51 2.85
CA GLY A 15 -7.83 -9.82 1.53
C GLY A 15 -6.99 -10.83 0.73
N THR A 16 -6.66 -10.48 -0.52
CA THR A 16 -5.84 -11.30 -1.43
C THR A 16 -4.35 -10.95 -1.39
N VAL A 17 -3.83 -10.58 -0.21
CA VAL A 17 -2.43 -10.17 -0.07
C VAL A 17 -1.48 -11.24 -0.61
N VAL A 18 -0.44 -10.81 -1.32
CA VAL A 18 0.60 -11.71 -1.80
C VAL A 18 1.41 -12.27 -0.63
N ASN A 19 1.70 -13.56 -0.64
CA ASN A 19 2.63 -14.16 0.32
C ASN A 19 4.07 -13.76 -0.04
N ILE A 20 4.73 -13.03 0.86
CA ILE A 20 6.11 -12.60 0.70
C ILE A 20 7.01 -13.64 1.37
N SER A 21 7.48 -14.62 0.59
CA SER A 21 8.41 -15.65 1.08
C SER A 21 9.83 -15.12 1.30
N ALA A 22 10.22 -14.09 0.54
CA ALA A 22 11.51 -13.42 0.69
C ALA A 22 11.39 -11.94 0.32
N PHE A 23 12.01 -11.08 1.14
CA PHE A 23 12.06 -9.64 0.93
C PHE A 23 13.52 -9.18 0.90
N TYR A 24 13.97 -8.64 -0.24
CA TYR A 24 15.35 -8.22 -0.45
C TYR A 24 15.45 -6.71 -0.62
N GLY A 25 16.43 -6.09 0.04
CA GLY A 25 16.70 -4.66 -0.09
C GLY A 25 15.60 -3.76 0.46
N ARG A 26 15.49 -2.54 -0.08
CA ARG A 26 14.49 -1.50 0.29
C ARG A 26 14.49 -1.04 1.76
N ASN A 27 15.51 -1.35 2.55
CA ASN A 27 15.57 -0.93 3.96
C ASN A 27 15.50 0.59 4.13
N LYS A 28 16.12 1.35 3.22
CA LYS A 28 16.08 2.82 3.26
C LYS A 28 14.64 3.33 3.02
N GLU A 29 14.00 2.81 1.98
CA GLU A 29 12.61 3.11 1.65
C GLU A 29 11.67 2.71 2.80
N LEU A 30 11.80 1.50 3.36
CA LEU A 30 10.99 1.07 4.50
C LEU A 30 11.14 2.00 5.71
N THR A 31 12.37 2.35 6.09
CA THR A 31 12.62 3.26 7.22
C THR A 31 12.00 4.62 6.96
N GLN A 32 12.14 5.16 5.75
CA GLN A 32 11.55 6.44 5.36
C GLN A 32 10.02 6.39 5.43
N LEU A 33 9.40 5.36 4.86
CA LEU A 33 7.95 5.21 4.84
C LEU A 33 7.38 5.04 6.25
N LYS A 34 8.07 4.30 7.13
CA LYS A 34 7.71 4.21 8.55
C LYS A 34 7.76 5.57 9.24
N SER A 35 8.82 6.35 9.00
CA SER A 35 8.94 7.70 9.56
C SER A 35 7.77 8.57 9.13
N TRP A 36 7.46 8.59 7.83
CA TRP A 36 6.35 9.38 7.30
C TRP A 36 5.01 9.01 7.94
N ILE A 37 4.72 7.72 8.09
CA ILE A 37 3.44 7.25 8.63
C ILE A 37 3.36 7.44 10.15
N LEU A 38 4.39 7.03 10.88
CA LEU A 38 4.33 6.92 12.34
C LEU A 38 4.72 8.22 13.05
N GLN A 39 5.63 9.01 12.47
CA GLN A 39 6.16 10.23 13.08
C GLN A 39 5.52 11.47 12.46
N ASP A 40 5.52 11.56 11.12
CA ASP A 40 5.01 12.74 10.41
C ASP A 40 3.48 12.74 10.24
N SER A 41 2.81 11.69 10.72
CA SER A 41 1.34 11.52 10.62
C SER A 41 0.82 11.62 9.18
N CYS A 42 1.54 11.01 8.23
CA CYS A 42 1.11 10.89 6.84
C CYS A 42 -0.24 10.16 6.74
N ARG A 43 -1.22 10.81 6.13
CA ARG A 43 -2.59 10.30 5.92
C ARG A 43 -2.75 9.64 4.57
N LEU A 44 -2.03 10.13 3.56
CA LEU A 44 -2.08 9.58 2.21
C LEU A 44 -0.67 9.35 1.67
N LEU A 45 -0.34 8.08 1.46
CA LEU A 45 0.95 7.65 0.93
C LEU A 45 0.79 7.00 -0.44
N GLY A 46 1.35 7.62 -1.47
CA GLY A 46 1.39 7.06 -2.82
C GLY A 46 2.72 6.37 -3.13
N LEU A 47 2.68 5.09 -3.53
CA LEU A 47 3.83 4.36 -4.06
C LEU A 47 3.71 4.23 -5.58
N PHE A 48 4.70 4.76 -6.30
CA PHE A 48 4.67 4.85 -7.76
C PHE A 48 5.84 4.13 -8.41
N GLY A 49 5.73 3.78 -9.69
CA GLY A 49 6.83 3.19 -10.46
C GLY A 49 6.38 2.11 -11.42
N MET A 50 7.30 1.66 -12.27
CA MET A 50 7.02 0.68 -13.32
C MET A 50 6.42 -0.64 -12.78
N GLY A 51 5.74 -1.37 -13.66
CA GLY A 51 5.27 -2.73 -13.35
C GLY A 51 6.45 -3.62 -12.94
N GLY A 52 6.26 -4.44 -11.90
CA GLY A 52 7.29 -5.37 -11.42
C GLY A 52 8.36 -4.78 -10.49
N VAL A 53 8.40 -3.47 -10.25
CA VAL A 53 9.44 -2.81 -9.42
C VAL A 53 9.36 -3.14 -7.91
N GLY A 54 8.29 -3.81 -7.47
CA GLY A 54 8.08 -4.23 -6.08
C GLY A 54 7.20 -3.30 -5.23
N LYS A 55 6.32 -2.48 -5.83
CA LYS A 55 5.41 -1.59 -5.09
C LYS A 55 4.50 -2.34 -4.11
N THR A 56 3.78 -3.35 -4.61
CA THR A 56 2.88 -4.20 -3.82
C THR A 56 3.63 -4.89 -2.69
N THR A 57 4.79 -5.49 -3.01
CA THR A 57 5.66 -6.13 -2.02
C THR A 57 6.11 -5.15 -0.94
N LEU A 58 6.52 -3.92 -1.30
CA LEU A 58 6.93 -2.90 -0.34
C LEU A 58 5.76 -2.43 0.53
N ALA A 59 4.59 -2.18 -0.05
CA ALA A 59 3.39 -1.77 0.68
C ALA A 59 2.97 -2.84 1.71
N THR A 60 2.94 -4.10 1.29
CA THR A 60 2.61 -5.23 2.16
C THR A 60 3.65 -5.42 3.26
N GLN A 61 4.95 -5.41 2.93
CA GLN A 61 6.02 -5.54 3.91
C GLN A 61 5.99 -4.40 4.95
N LEU A 62 5.74 -3.17 4.49
CA LEU A 62 5.57 -2.03 5.36
C LEU A 62 4.38 -2.22 6.30
N ALA A 63 3.21 -2.58 5.76
CA ALA A 63 2.00 -2.82 6.53
C ALA A 63 2.21 -3.90 7.60
N GLN A 64 2.82 -5.03 7.25
CA GLN A 64 3.17 -6.09 8.21
C GLN A 64 4.10 -5.59 9.33
N GLN A 65 4.98 -4.62 9.07
CA GLN A 65 5.89 -4.10 10.09
C GLN A 65 5.28 -3.02 10.99
N ILE A 66 4.16 -2.42 10.61
CA ILE A 66 3.53 -1.33 11.36
C ILE A 66 2.10 -1.63 11.80
N HIS A 67 1.53 -2.78 11.43
CA HIS A 67 0.13 -3.12 11.70
C HIS A 67 -0.25 -3.00 13.18
N ASP A 68 0.65 -3.37 14.10
CA ASP A 68 0.45 -3.28 15.55
C ASP A 68 0.29 -1.82 16.07
N GLN A 69 0.55 -0.82 15.22
CA GLN A 69 0.35 0.61 15.53
C GLN A 69 -1.03 1.13 15.09
N PHE A 70 -1.87 0.25 14.55
CA PHE A 70 -3.20 0.59 14.03
C PHE A 70 -4.25 -0.32 14.65
N ASP A 71 -5.43 0.23 14.92
CA ASP A 71 -6.58 -0.50 15.43
C ASP A 71 -7.11 -1.46 14.37
N TYR A 72 -7.09 -1.04 13.10
CA TYR A 72 -7.56 -1.83 11.96
C TYR A 72 -6.56 -1.82 10.81
N VAL A 73 -6.43 -2.96 10.14
CA VAL A 73 -5.73 -3.06 8.85
C VAL A 73 -6.68 -3.59 7.79
N PHE A 74 -6.82 -2.85 6.69
CA PHE A 74 -7.65 -3.24 5.56
C PHE A 74 -6.83 -3.20 4.26
N TRP A 75 -6.67 -4.34 3.61
CA TRP A 75 -5.90 -4.48 2.38
C TRP A 75 -6.76 -5.01 1.24
N ARG A 76 -6.73 -4.34 0.09
CA ARG A 76 -7.42 -4.78 -1.14
C ARG A 76 -6.58 -4.51 -2.38
N SER A 77 -6.62 -5.43 -3.34
CA SER A 77 -6.22 -5.14 -4.72
C SER A 77 -7.43 -4.60 -5.47
N VAL A 78 -7.37 -3.37 -5.97
CA VAL A 78 -8.51 -2.74 -6.65
C VAL A 78 -9.05 -3.53 -7.83
N PRO A 79 -8.21 -4.15 -8.70
CA PRO A 79 -8.70 -4.96 -9.80
C PRO A 79 -9.54 -6.18 -9.38
N THR A 80 -9.43 -6.66 -8.13
CA THR A 80 -10.21 -7.80 -7.65
C THR A 80 -11.55 -7.38 -7.03
N VAL A 81 -11.84 -6.08 -6.93
CA VAL A 81 -13.09 -5.58 -6.35
C VAL A 81 -14.10 -5.26 -7.46
N PRO A 82 -15.36 -5.73 -7.38
CA PRO A 82 -16.35 -5.54 -8.45
C PRO A 82 -16.60 -4.07 -8.82
N CYS A 83 -16.64 -3.18 -7.82
CA CYS A 83 -16.78 -1.75 -8.02
C CYS A 83 -16.35 -0.96 -6.77
N PHE A 84 -16.27 0.37 -6.90
CA PHE A 84 -15.95 1.27 -5.78
C PHE A 84 -16.92 1.13 -4.61
N ASP A 85 -18.22 1.02 -4.89
CA ASP A 85 -19.25 0.99 -3.85
C ASP A 85 -19.14 -0.30 -2.99
N ASN A 86 -18.77 -1.42 -3.61
CA ASN A 86 -18.45 -2.66 -2.89
C ASN A 86 -17.20 -2.47 -2.01
N MET A 87 -16.13 -1.84 -2.53
CA MET A 87 -14.92 -1.57 -1.73
C MET A 87 -15.22 -0.76 -0.46
N ILE A 88 -16.02 0.30 -0.60
CA ILE A 88 -16.43 1.13 0.55
C ILE A 88 -17.33 0.36 1.51
N THR A 89 -18.26 -0.45 0.99
CA THR A 89 -19.15 -1.27 1.82
C THR A 89 -18.35 -2.30 2.62
N ASP A 90 -17.40 -2.97 1.99
CA ASP A 90 -16.51 -3.93 2.65
C ASP A 90 -15.71 -3.24 3.76
N LEU A 91 -15.05 -2.11 3.45
CA LEU A 91 -14.29 -1.34 4.43
C LEU A 91 -15.17 -0.92 5.63
N LEU A 92 -16.36 -0.37 5.35
CA LEU A 92 -17.29 0.07 6.39
C LEU A 92 -17.81 -1.07 7.24
N SER A 93 -18.22 -2.17 6.61
CA SER A 93 -18.71 -3.36 7.32
C SER A 93 -17.61 -3.93 8.22
N PHE A 94 -16.36 -3.91 7.77
CA PHE A 94 -15.22 -4.35 8.54
C PHE A 94 -14.95 -3.46 9.77
N VAL A 95 -14.74 -2.15 9.59
CA VAL A 95 -14.39 -1.24 10.71
C VAL A 95 -15.56 -0.96 11.66
N SER A 96 -16.79 -1.27 11.25
CA SER A 96 -18.00 -1.09 12.05
C SER A 96 -18.48 -2.36 12.76
N HIS A 97 -17.80 -3.50 12.55
CA HIS A 97 -18.28 -4.83 12.96
C HIS A 97 -19.70 -5.13 12.43
N GLN A 98 -19.86 -5.03 11.11
CA GLN A 98 -21.09 -5.34 10.35
C GLN A 98 -22.29 -4.45 10.67
N LYS A 99 -22.09 -3.29 11.32
CA LYS A 99 -23.17 -2.32 11.59
C LYS A 99 -23.52 -1.46 10.38
N GLU A 100 -22.57 -1.27 9.47
CA GLU A 100 -22.74 -0.55 8.21
C GLU A 100 -22.74 -1.52 7.03
N SER A 101 -23.70 -1.36 6.13
CA SER A 101 -23.88 -2.22 4.95
C SER A 101 -24.11 -1.45 3.65
N LYS A 102 -23.94 -0.12 3.68
CA LYS A 102 -24.13 0.75 2.52
C LYS A 102 -22.90 1.60 2.27
N PRO A 103 -22.55 1.89 1.01
CA PRO A 103 -21.40 2.70 0.68
C PRO A 103 -21.62 4.15 1.12
N ASN A 104 -20.74 4.68 1.97
CA ASN A 104 -20.78 6.08 2.40
C ASN A 104 -19.39 6.60 2.83
N ILE A 105 -18.79 7.47 2.01
CA ILE A 105 -17.46 8.04 2.28
C ILE A 105 -17.44 8.87 3.58
N ASN A 106 -18.51 9.60 3.90
CA ASN A 106 -18.56 10.38 5.14
C ASN A 106 -18.53 9.47 6.37
N ARG A 107 -19.14 8.29 6.29
CA ARG A 107 -19.02 7.27 7.35
C ARG A 107 -17.61 6.70 7.42
N VAL A 108 -16.92 6.53 6.29
CA VAL A 108 -15.51 6.12 6.29
C VAL A 108 -14.68 7.11 7.12
N ILE A 109 -14.79 8.41 6.84
CA ILE A 109 -14.06 9.44 7.57
C ILE A 109 -14.43 9.47 9.06
N HIS A 110 -15.70 9.25 9.40
CA HIS A 110 -16.11 9.11 10.80
C HIS A 110 -15.32 7.99 11.49
N TYR A 111 -15.22 6.80 10.89
CA TYR A 111 -14.45 5.70 11.47
C TYR A 111 -12.94 5.94 11.46
N LEU A 112 -12.38 6.60 10.44
CA LEU A 112 -10.96 6.96 10.42
C LEU A 112 -10.56 7.96 11.51
N ARG A 113 -11.53 8.74 12.03
CA ARG A 113 -11.35 9.62 13.19
C ARG A 113 -11.48 8.86 14.51
N THR A 114 -12.45 7.95 14.58
CA THR A 114 -12.72 7.14 15.77
C THR A 114 -11.61 6.13 16.04
N TYR A 115 -11.10 5.49 15.00
CA TYR A 115 -10.06 4.46 15.05
C TYR A 115 -8.86 4.86 14.19
N ARG A 116 -7.69 4.38 14.57
CA ARG A 116 -6.47 4.51 13.77
C ARG A 116 -6.40 3.34 12.79
N CYS A 117 -6.82 3.58 11.54
CA CYS A 117 -6.86 2.55 10.51
C CYS A 117 -5.68 2.67 9.53
N LEU A 118 -5.13 1.53 9.12
CA LEU A 118 -4.22 1.41 7.99
C LEU A 118 -4.95 0.80 6.82
N ILE A 119 -5.12 1.56 5.74
CA ILE A 119 -5.80 1.12 4.52
C ILE A 119 -4.77 0.96 3.42
N ILE A 120 -4.76 -0.17 2.73
CA ILE A 120 -3.88 -0.41 1.59
C ILE A 120 -4.75 -0.73 0.38
N LEU A 121 -4.65 0.11 -0.65
CA LEU A 121 -5.29 -0.12 -1.93
C LEU A 121 -4.22 -0.34 -3.01
N ASP A 122 -4.12 -1.57 -3.50
CA ASP A 122 -3.11 -1.97 -4.49
C ASP A 122 -3.66 -1.89 -5.93
N ASN A 123 -2.78 -1.56 -6.88
CA ASN A 123 -3.05 -1.48 -8.33
C ASN A 123 -4.15 -0.48 -8.72
N LEU A 124 -4.09 0.74 -8.18
CA LEU A 124 -5.04 1.81 -8.49
C LEU A 124 -4.94 2.34 -9.92
N GLU A 125 -3.88 2.04 -10.68
CA GLU A 125 -3.76 2.52 -12.07
C GLU A 125 -4.99 2.19 -12.92
N THR A 126 -5.59 1.01 -12.71
CA THR A 126 -6.73 0.51 -13.49
C THR A 126 -7.96 1.42 -13.41
N VAL A 127 -8.15 2.09 -12.28
CA VAL A 127 -9.30 2.98 -12.05
C VAL A 127 -8.92 4.45 -12.23
N LEU A 128 -7.67 4.82 -11.96
CA LEU A 128 -7.19 6.19 -12.10
C LEU A 128 -6.94 6.58 -13.56
N ASP A 129 -6.42 5.65 -14.37
CA ASP A 129 -6.14 5.90 -15.79
C ASP A 129 -7.43 6.13 -16.60
N VAL A 130 -8.54 5.52 -16.19
CA VAL A 130 -9.88 5.74 -16.78
C VAL A 130 -10.64 6.92 -16.14
N GLY A 131 -9.98 7.69 -15.25
CA GLY A 131 -10.54 8.90 -14.67
C GLY A 131 -11.66 8.67 -13.66
N ASN A 132 -11.65 7.55 -12.91
CA ASN A 132 -12.70 7.26 -11.94
C ASN A 132 -12.74 8.31 -10.82
N THR A 133 -13.76 9.16 -10.86
CA THR A 133 -13.94 10.31 -9.95
C THR A 133 -14.16 9.88 -8.51
N LYS A 134 -14.75 8.70 -8.25
CA LYS A 134 -15.01 8.21 -6.89
C LYS A 134 -13.72 7.87 -6.15
N TYR A 135 -12.78 7.19 -6.81
CA TYR A 135 -11.46 6.91 -6.23
C TYR A 135 -10.67 8.21 -6.02
N ASN A 136 -10.67 9.13 -7.00
CA ASN A 136 -10.03 10.44 -6.82
C ASN A 136 -10.61 11.20 -5.62
N HIS A 137 -11.93 11.22 -5.49
CA HIS A 137 -12.61 11.88 -4.39
C HIS A 137 -12.26 11.26 -3.03
N LEU A 138 -12.16 9.94 -2.94
CA LEU A 138 -11.71 9.25 -1.74
C LEU A 138 -10.29 9.67 -1.34
N LEU A 139 -9.36 9.71 -2.30
CA LEU A 139 -7.97 10.14 -2.04
C LEU A 139 -7.93 11.59 -1.53
N CYS A 140 -8.69 12.50 -2.15
CA CYS A 140 -8.76 13.90 -1.72
C CYS A 140 -9.31 14.03 -0.30
N ILE A 141 -10.45 13.40 0.01
CA ILE A 141 -11.06 13.50 1.34
C ILE A 141 -10.11 12.95 2.42
N ILE A 142 -9.43 11.83 2.18
CA ILE A 142 -8.48 11.27 3.14
C ILE A 142 -7.28 12.21 3.34
N ALA A 143 -6.79 12.85 2.29
CA ALA A 143 -5.70 13.82 2.41
C ALA A 143 -6.09 15.05 3.22
N GLU A 144 -7.28 15.61 2.96
CA GLU A 144 -7.75 16.90 3.45
C GLU A 144 -8.38 16.84 4.85
N THR A 145 -8.99 15.72 5.21
CA THR A 145 -9.68 15.61 6.50
C THR A 145 -8.72 15.30 7.65
N ASN A 146 -9.00 15.86 8.82
CA ASN A 146 -8.23 15.54 10.02
C ASN A 146 -8.64 14.15 10.55
N HIS A 147 -7.67 13.25 10.62
CA HIS A 147 -7.75 11.92 11.22
C HIS A 147 -6.34 11.37 11.50
N GLN A 148 -6.27 10.28 12.27
CA GLN A 148 -5.03 9.59 12.64
C GLN A 148 -4.70 8.39 11.74
N SER A 149 -5.62 8.03 10.85
CA SER A 149 -5.49 6.92 9.91
C SER A 149 -4.55 7.22 8.73
N CYS A 150 -4.09 6.18 8.04
CA CYS A 150 -3.25 6.29 6.85
C CYS A 150 -3.78 5.40 5.71
N LEU A 151 -3.90 5.95 4.50
CA LEU A 151 -4.12 5.19 3.28
C LEU A 151 -2.83 5.12 2.46
N ILE A 152 -2.40 3.90 2.18
CA ILE A 152 -1.32 3.59 1.24
C ILE A 152 -1.97 3.15 -0.06
N PHE A 153 -1.51 3.67 -1.19
CA PHE A 153 -1.91 3.13 -2.49
C PHE A 153 -0.74 2.92 -3.42
N THR A 154 -0.88 1.96 -4.32
CA THR A 154 0.12 1.69 -5.38
C THR A 154 -0.46 2.05 -6.75
N SER A 155 0.36 2.66 -7.61
CA SER A 155 0.00 2.94 -9.01
C SER A 155 1.25 2.98 -9.88
N ARG A 156 1.10 2.87 -11.21
CA ARG A 156 2.21 3.04 -12.15
C ARG A 156 2.63 4.50 -12.30
N ALA A 157 1.64 5.37 -12.40
CA ALA A 157 1.82 6.81 -12.58
C ALA A 157 1.24 7.57 -11.39
N LYS A 158 1.82 8.73 -11.09
CA LYS A 158 1.33 9.61 -10.04
C LYS A 158 0.19 10.48 -10.61
N PRO A 159 -1.03 10.44 -10.04
CA PRO A 159 -2.13 11.28 -10.50
C PRO A 159 -1.85 12.77 -10.30
N VAL A 160 -2.44 13.60 -11.16
CA VAL A 160 -2.30 15.07 -11.09
C VAL A 160 -2.82 15.59 -9.76
N GLN A 161 -3.98 15.11 -9.31
CA GLN A 161 -4.62 15.52 -8.05
C GLN A 161 -3.70 15.23 -6.84
N VAL A 162 -3.05 14.07 -6.82
CA VAL A 162 -2.10 13.69 -5.75
C VAL A 162 -0.85 14.56 -5.79
N THR A 163 -0.42 14.99 -6.99
CA THR A 163 0.69 15.93 -7.15
C THR A 163 0.37 17.28 -6.55
N LEU A 164 -0.85 17.78 -6.77
CA LEU A 164 -1.30 18.99 -6.11
C LEU A 164 -1.33 18.79 -4.59
N LEU A 165 -2.02 17.76 -4.09
CA LEU A 165 -2.15 17.52 -2.65
C LEU A 165 -0.82 17.39 -1.91
N GLU A 166 0.19 16.72 -2.49
CA GLU A 166 1.53 16.64 -1.89
C GLU A 166 2.21 18.00 -1.74
N ASN A 167 1.99 18.93 -2.68
CA ASN A 167 2.58 20.27 -2.61
C ASN A 167 1.90 21.16 -1.57
N TRP A 168 0.62 20.94 -1.30
CA TRP A 168 -0.18 21.77 -0.40
C TRP A 168 -0.30 21.21 1.02
N SER A 169 -0.07 19.90 1.21
CA SER A 169 -0.25 19.25 2.51
C SER A 169 0.92 18.36 2.89
N LEU A 170 1.43 18.55 4.11
CA LEU A 170 2.43 17.67 4.70
C LEU A 170 1.87 16.28 5.07
N SER A 171 0.54 16.12 5.11
CA SER A 171 -0.13 14.83 5.34
C SER A 171 -0.10 13.90 4.12
N VAL A 172 0.36 14.39 2.97
CA VAL A 172 0.48 13.62 1.73
C VAL A 172 1.95 13.44 1.38
N ARG A 173 2.33 12.20 1.12
CA ARG A 173 3.70 11.83 0.73
C ARG A 173 3.67 10.85 -0.43
N CYS A 174 4.64 10.98 -1.32
CA CYS A 174 4.78 10.11 -2.47
C CYS A 174 6.20 9.55 -2.55
N LEU A 175 6.32 8.26 -2.88
CA LEU A 175 7.60 7.64 -3.18
C LEU A 175 7.55 6.97 -4.55
N ARG A 176 8.45 7.37 -5.45
CA ARG A 176 8.67 6.68 -6.72
C ARG A 176 9.74 5.61 -6.54
N LEU A 177 9.38 4.36 -6.79
CA LEU A 177 10.29 3.23 -6.82
C LEU A 177 10.92 3.09 -8.20
N HIS A 178 12.24 2.90 -8.19
CA HIS A 178 13.07 2.62 -9.35
C HIS A 178 13.60 1.19 -9.27
N GLY A 179 14.04 0.63 -10.40
CA GLY A 179 14.73 -0.67 -10.42
C GLY A 179 15.94 -0.68 -9.49
N SER A 180 16.27 -1.83 -8.92
CA SER A 180 17.35 -1.96 -7.95
C SER A 180 18.24 -3.15 -8.29
N SER A 181 19.48 -2.86 -8.67
CA SER A 181 20.47 -3.90 -9.03
C SER A 181 20.69 -4.87 -7.88
N LYS A 182 20.76 -4.37 -6.64
CA LYS A 182 20.85 -5.20 -5.43
C LYS A 182 19.69 -6.20 -5.33
N ILE A 183 18.46 -5.76 -5.59
CA ILE A 183 17.28 -6.64 -5.51
C ILE A 183 17.27 -7.65 -6.65
N ALA A 184 17.50 -7.18 -7.88
CA ALA A 184 17.59 -8.05 -9.05
C ALA A 184 18.64 -9.14 -8.85
N PHE A 185 19.81 -8.77 -8.34
CA PHE A 185 20.91 -9.71 -8.08
C PHE A 185 20.57 -10.73 -6.99
N SER A 186 19.99 -10.29 -5.86
CA SER A 186 19.53 -11.21 -4.81
C SER A 186 18.47 -12.20 -5.33
N LEU A 187 17.61 -11.77 -6.25
CA LEU A 187 16.62 -12.65 -6.89
C LEU A 187 17.28 -13.69 -7.80
N ILE A 188 18.24 -13.30 -8.64
CA ILE A 188 19.02 -14.25 -9.46
C ILE A 188 19.69 -15.30 -8.58
N GLN A 189 20.35 -14.87 -7.51
CA GLN A 189 21.03 -15.79 -6.59
C GLN A 189 20.03 -16.78 -5.95
N SER A 190 18.82 -16.31 -5.61
CA SER A 190 17.76 -17.19 -5.08
C SER A 190 17.24 -18.22 -6.09
N LYS A 191 17.37 -17.96 -7.39
CA LYS A 191 16.93 -18.85 -8.47
C LYS A 191 17.94 -19.96 -8.84
N GLN A 192 19.08 -20.04 -8.15
CA GLN A 192 20.12 -21.05 -8.39
C GLN A 192 20.62 -21.09 -9.85
N LEU A 193 20.63 -19.94 -10.52
CA LEU A 193 21.07 -19.83 -11.92
C LEU A 193 22.59 -20.05 -12.06
N LEU A 194 22.98 -20.85 -13.05
CA LEU A 194 24.38 -21.11 -13.41
C LEU A 194 24.97 -19.92 -14.18
N GLY A 195 26.20 -19.51 -13.84
CA GLY A 195 26.92 -18.40 -14.47
C GLY A 195 27.85 -17.67 -13.50
N THR A 196 28.80 -16.89 -14.03
CA THR A 196 29.68 -16.04 -13.20
C THR A 196 28.90 -14.86 -12.62
N GLU A 197 29.44 -14.20 -11.59
CA GLU A 197 28.77 -13.04 -11.00
C GLU A 197 28.64 -11.89 -12.01
N GLU A 198 29.62 -11.71 -12.91
CA GLU A 198 29.58 -10.71 -13.99
C GLU A 198 28.40 -10.95 -14.94
N GLN A 199 28.19 -12.21 -15.36
CA GLN A 199 27.08 -12.60 -16.23
C GLN A 199 25.72 -12.35 -15.56
N LYS A 200 25.63 -12.61 -14.25
CA LYS A 200 24.42 -12.33 -13.46
C LYS A 200 24.16 -10.82 -13.33
N PHE A 201 25.21 -10.01 -13.18
CA PHE A 201 25.09 -8.55 -13.20
C PHE A 201 24.63 -8.02 -14.56
N GLU A 202 25.20 -8.54 -15.66
CA GLU A 202 24.79 -8.17 -17.02
C GLU A 202 23.31 -8.50 -17.27
N LEU A 203 22.84 -9.67 -16.81
CA LEU A 203 21.44 -10.05 -16.88
C LEU A 203 20.52 -9.08 -16.11
N CYS A 204 20.94 -8.64 -14.91
CA CYS A 204 20.20 -7.62 -14.16
C CYS A 204 20.09 -6.30 -14.94
N HIS A 205 21.19 -5.86 -15.58
CA HIS A 205 21.24 -4.65 -16.38
C HIS A 205 20.33 -4.73 -17.62
N LEU A 206 20.34 -5.85 -18.34
CA LEU A 206 19.48 -6.10 -19.50
C LEU A 206 17.99 -5.91 -19.18
N TYR A 207 17.56 -6.35 -17.99
CA TYR A 207 16.17 -6.18 -17.53
C TYR A 207 15.92 -4.91 -16.73
N SER A 208 16.81 -3.92 -16.82
CA SER A 208 16.69 -2.63 -16.11
C SER A 208 16.53 -2.79 -14.60
N ASN A 209 17.10 -3.85 -14.03
CA ASN A 209 17.00 -4.20 -12.62
C ASN A 209 15.55 -4.34 -12.11
N ASN A 210 14.65 -4.84 -12.97
CA ASN A 210 13.25 -5.07 -12.65
C ASN A 210 13.06 -6.45 -11.99
N PRO A 211 12.68 -6.52 -10.70
CA PRO A 211 12.50 -7.78 -9.96
C PRO A 211 11.60 -8.82 -10.63
N LEU A 212 10.58 -8.40 -11.40
CA LEU A 212 9.65 -9.33 -12.05
C LEU A 212 10.23 -9.96 -13.32
N LYS A 213 11.15 -9.26 -13.98
CA LYS A 213 11.69 -9.68 -15.29
C LYS A 213 12.98 -10.49 -15.18
N VAL A 214 13.61 -10.46 -14.01
CA VAL A 214 14.83 -11.19 -13.67
C VAL A 214 14.45 -12.47 -12.96
#